data_AF-A0A7V2WEF5-F1
#
_entry.id   AF-A0A7V2WEF5-F1
#
_cell.length_a   1.000
_cell.length_b   1.000
_cell.length_c   1.000
_cell.angle_alpha   90.00
_cell.angle_beta   90.00
_cell.angle_gamma   90.00
#
_symmetry.space_group_name_H-M   'P 1'
#
loop_
_entity.id
_entity.type
_entity.pdbx_description
1 polymer ?
#
loop_
_entity_poly.entity_id
_entity_poly.type
_entity_poly.pdbx_seq_one_letter_code
_entity_poly.pdbx_strand_id
1 'polypeptide(L)'
;MNKSKNKINRRKFNRYWVIGICSFIFFLIATAPASLVRSFIGQDDAVTLQGLKGTIWTGSASNLNYHGIDMGQLNWHISPLSLFLLRLQTQIYTENADSHINLALTLSPGSLSSDSLKAQIPANWLQKISTMPFKTDGDLLLRFVKLEMESGKLTQLKGSIAWQNAIVNSPFGAPSELGNLQITA
;
A
#
# COMPACT_ATOMS: atom_id res chain seq x y z
N MET A 1 -47.65 -44.99 28.42
CA MET A 1 -47.33 -44.84 26.97
C MET A 1 -46.22 -43.81 26.82
N ASN A 2 -45.15 -44.21 26.14
CA ASN A 2 -43.78 -43.67 26.19
C ASN A 2 -43.56 -42.45 25.26
N LYS A 3 -43.04 -41.33 25.77
CA LYS A 3 -42.28 -40.35 24.97
C LYS A 3 -41.03 -39.89 25.73
N SER A 4 -40.13 -40.84 25.91
CA SER A 4 -38.72 -40.63 26.20
C SER A 4 -38.01 -39.96 25.02
N LYS A 5 -37.21 -38.93 25.35
CA LYS A 5 -35.95 -38.52 24.69
C LYS A 5 -36.04 -37.98 23.27
N ASN A 6 -36.10 -36.64 23.17
CA ASN A 6 -35.52 -35.94 22.02
C ASN A 6 -34.86 -34.62 22.45
N LYS A 7 -33.89 -34.70 23.36
CA LYS A 7 -32.91 -33.63 23.65
C LYS A 7 -31.57 -34.01 23.00
N ILE A 8 -31.59 -34.29 21.69
CA ILE A 8 -30.37 -34.56 20.93
C ILE A 8 -29.75 -33.21 20.52
N ASN A 9 -28.72 -32.79 21.26
CA ASN A 9 -27.51 -32.13 20.75
C ASN A 9 -27.58 -30.80 19.95
N ARG A 10 -28.57 -29.92 20.16
CA ARG A 10 -28.54 -28.55 19.56
C ARG A 10 -27.25 -27.76 19.84
N ARG A 11 -26.58 -27.98 20.98
CA ARG A 11 -25.31 -27.29 21.33
C ARG A 11 -24.08 -27.76 20.54
N LYS A 12 -24.01 -29.05 20.16
CA LYS A 12 -22.88 -29.57 19.37
C LYS A 12 -23.02 -29.24 17.88
N PHE A 13 -24.25 -29.28 17.36
CA PHE A 13 -24.55 -28.92 15.97
C PHE A 13 -24.23 -27.45 15.67
N ASN A 14 -24.50 -26.54 16.62
CA ASN A 14 -24.09 -25.12 16.52
C ASN A 14 -22.57 -24.93 16.42
N ARG A 15 -21.77 -25.73 17.14
CA ARG A 15 -20.32 -25.59 17.15
C ARG A 15 -19.69 -25.98 15.81
N TYR A 16 -20.15 -27.07 15.21
CA TYR A 16 -19.70 -27.49 13.88
C TYR A 16 -20.16 -26.52 12.78
N TRP A 17 -21.37 -25.98 12.90
CA TRP A 17 -21.85 -24.93 11.99
C TRP A 17 -21.04 -23.63 12.08
N VAL A 18 -20.70 -23.18 13.30
CA VAL A 18 -19.85 -22.00 13.49
C VAL A 18 -18.47 -22.23 12.89
N ILE A 19 -17.86 -23.39 13.12
CA ILE A 19 -16.55 -23.72 12.53
C ILE A 19 -16.65 -23.76 10.99
N GLY A 20 -17.71 -24.36 10.45
CA GLY A 20 -17.95 -24.41 9.01
C GLY A 20 -18.11 -23.02 8.38
N ILE A 21 -18.92 -22.15 8.99
CA ILE A 21 -19.10 -20.76 8.55
C ILE A 21 -17.79 -19.97 8.65
N CYS A 22 -17.09 -20.05 9.79
CA CYS A 22 -15.81 -19.36 9.98
C CYS A 22 -14.77 -19.83 8.95
N SER A 23 -14.69 -21.13 8.68
CA SER A 23 -13.78 -21.69 7.68
C SER A 23 -14.16 -21.25 6.27
N PHE A 24 -15.47 -21.23 5.96
CA PHE A 24 -15.96 -20.77 4.67
C PHE A 24 -15.63 -19.29 4.43
N ILE A 25 -15.89 -18.41 5.41
CA ILE A 25 -15.53 -16.99 5.33
C ILE A 25 -14.00 -16.84 5.20
N PHE A 26 -13.23 -17.58 5.98
CA PHE A 26 -11.77 -17.55 5.90
C PHE A 26 -11.28 -17.91 4.50
N PHE A 27 -11.75 -19.01 3.92
CA PHE A 27 -11.39 -19.40 2.56
C PHE A 27 -11.85 -18.38 1.53
N LEU A 28 -13.07 -17.85 1.68
CA LEU A 28 -13.61 -16.85 0.77
C LEU A 28 -12.76 -15.57 0.72
N ILE A 29 -12.29 -15.09 1.88
CA ILE A 29 -11.38 -13.95 1.93
C ILE A 29 -9.98 -14.37 1.43
N ALA A 30 -9.48 -15.54 1.81
CA ALA A 30 -8.18 -16.06 1.37
C ALA A 30 -8.07 -16.22 -0.16
N THR A 31 -9.16 -16.58 -0.84
CA THR A 31 -9.21 -16.75 -2.31
C THR A 31 -9.82 -15.57 -3.04
N ALA A 32 -10.02 -14.44 -2.36
CA ALA A 32 -10.70 -13.30 -2.96
C ALA A 32 -9.88 -12.75 -4.16
N PRO A 33 -10.49 -12.63 -5.35
CA PRO A 33 -9.77 -12.23 -6.56
C PRO A 33 -9.33 -10.77 -6.51
N ALA A 34 -8.18 -10.47 -7.14
CA ALA A 34 -7.63 -9.11 -7.23
C ALA A 34 -8.60 -8.09 -7.86
N SER A 35 -9.57 -8.56 -8.65
CA SER A 35 -10.60 -7.70 -9.25
C SER A 35 -11.43 -6.93 -8.22
N LEU A 36 -11.55 -7.45 -6.98
CA LEU A 36 -12.27 -6.79 -5.89
C LEU A 36 -11.56 -5.55 -5.38
N VAL A 37 -10.26 -5.41 -5.60
CA VAL A 37 -9.48 -4.21 -5.22
C VAL A 37 -10.11 -2.95 -5.82
N ARG A 38 -10.67 -3.03 -7.04
CA ARG A 38 -11.38 -1.90 -7.67
C ARG A 38 -12.60 -1.43 -6.89
N SER A 39 -13.31 -2.34 -6.23
CA SER A 39 -14.46 -1.99 -5.40
C SER A 39 -14.05 -1.28 -4.11
N PHE A 40 -12.83 -1.50 -3.61
CA PHE A 40 -12.30 -0.84 -2.40
C PHE A 40 -11.73 0.54 -2.67
N ILE A 41 -11.10 0.76 -3.82
CA ILE A 41 -10.51 2.07 -4.21
C ILE A 41 -11.61 3.09 -4.58
N GLY A 42 -12.83 2.62 -4.88
CA GLY A 42 -13.91 3.48 -5.34
C GLY A 42 -13.77 3.85 -6.82
N GLN A 43 -14.81 4.45 -7.38
CA GLN A 43 -14.80 4.99 -8.76
C GLN A 43 -14.15 6.38 -8.80
N ASP A 44 -13.20 6.66 -7.91
CA ASP A 44 -12.52 7.94 -7.92
C ASP A 44 -11.53 7.94 -9.08
N ASP A 45 -11.70 8.86 -10.04
CA ASP A 45 -10.86 8.97 -11.25
C ASP A 45 -9.38 9.26 -10.92
N ALA A 46 -9.09 9.56 -9.65
CA ALA A 46 -7.76 9.73 -9.11
C ALA A 46 -6.89 8.46 -9.22
N VAL A 47 -7.45 7.26 -9.14
CA VAL A 47 -6.66 6.01 -9.14
C VAL A 47 -7.21 5.00 -10.12
N THR A 48 -6.45 4.67 -11.16
CA THR A 48 -6.82 3.64 -12.12
C THR A 48 -5.83 2.49 -12.12
N LEU A 49 -6.38 1.27 -11.99
CA LEU A 49 -5.62 0.02 -12.04
C LEU A 49 -6.09 -0.80 -13.23
N GLN A 50 -5.14 -1.18 -14.10
CA GLN A 50 -5.41 -1.97 -15.29
C GLN A 50 -4.72 -3.34 -15.21
N GLY A 51 -5.27 -4.33 -15.91
CA GLY A 51 -4.67 -5.67 -16.02
C GLY A 51 -4.48 -6.39 -14.68
N LEU A 52 -5.42 -6.24 -13.74
CA LEU A 52 -5.40 -6.93 -12.44
C LEU A 52 -5.36 -8.45 -12.60
N LYS A 53 -4.41 -9.09 -11.92
CA LYS A 53 -4.21 -10.54 -11.87
C LYS A 53 -3.91 -10.98 -10.43
N GLY A 54 -4.26 -12.22 -10.11
CA GLY A 54 -4.02 -12.83 -8.80
C GLY A 54 -5.15 -12.59 -7.78
N THR A 55 -4.78 -12.55 -6.51
CA THR A 55 -5.71 -12.37 -5.38
C THR A 55 -5.53 -11.00 -4.73
N ILE A 56 -6.42 -10.63 -3.80
CA ILE A 56 -6.23 -9.45 -2.96
C ILE A 56 -4.95 -9.54 -2.11
N TRP A 57 -4.44 -10.75 -1.87
CA TRP A 57 -3.23 -10.98 -1.08
C TRP A 57 -1.98 -10.89 -1.91
N THR A 58 -1.90 -11.65 -3.00
CA THR A 58 -0.76 -11.69 -3.90
C THR A 58 -1.27 -11.48 -5.31
N GLY A 59 -0.96 -10.30 -5.85
CA GLY A 59 -1.46 -9.91 -7.16
C GLY A 59 -0.58 -8.87 -7.82
N SER A 60 -0.96 -8.58 -9.05
CA SER A 60 -0.27 -7.63 -9.90
C SER A 60 -1.27 -6.84 -10.73
N ALA A 61 -0.99 -5.58 -11.01
CA ALA A 61 -1.65 -4.77 -12.01
C ALA A 61 -0.63 -4.41 -13.10
N SER A 62 -1.04 -4.48 -14.36
CA SER A 62 -0.16 -4.14 -15.48
C SER A 62 0.15 -2.65 -15.55
N ASN A 63 -0.75 -1.81 -15.06
CA ASN A 63 -0.58 -0.37 -15.00
C ASN A 63 -1.31 0.21 -13.79
N LEU A 64 -0.61 1.02 -12.99
CA LEU A 64 -1.17 1.89 -11.97
C LEU A 64 -1.01 3.32 -12.44
N ASN A 65 -2.13 4.04 -12.52
CA ASN A 65 -2.11 5.47 -12.78
C ASN A 65 -2.77 6.23 -11.62
N TYR A 66 -2.05 7.22 -11.10
CA TYR A 66 -2.46 8.04 -9.97
C TYR A 66 -2.46 9.52 -10.37
N HIS A 67 -3.63 10.18 -10.42
CA HIS A 67 -3.77 11.57 -10.88
C HIS A 67 -3.08 11.87 -12.22
N GLY A 68 -3.19 10.96 -13.19
CA GLY A 68 -2.54 11.11 -14.50
C GLY A 68 -1.02 10.88 -14.47
N ILE A 69 -0.48 10.34 -13.37
CA ILE A 69 0.89 9.83 -13.27
C ILE A 69 0.87 8.35 -13.55
N ASP A 70 1.56 7.90 -14.58
CA ASP A 70 1.80 6.49 -14.82
C ASP A 70 2.91 5.98 -13.89
N MET A 71 2.55 5.16 -12.92
CA MET A 71 3.47 4.51 -11.98
C MET A 71 3.93 3.12 -12.48
N GLY A 72 3.43 2.69 -13.64
CA GLY A 72 3.81 1.44 -14.29
C GLY A 72 3.22 0.21 -13.64
N GLN A 73 3.97 -0.89 -13.65
CA GLN A 73 3.51 -2.18 -13.14
C GLN A 73 3.51 -2.17 -11.61
N LEU A 74 2.37 -2.49 -11.00
CA LEU A 74 2.22 -2.64 -9.56
C LEU A 74 2.16 -4.12 -9.19
N ASN A 75 2.96 -4.55 -8.22
CA ASN A 75 2.90 -5.86 -7.59
C ASN A 75 2.69 -5.66 -6.09
N TRP A 76 1.80 -6.44 -5.49
CA TRP A 76 1.59 -6.42 -4.04
C TRP A 76 1.59 -7.84 -3.48
N HIS A 77 2.09 -7.94 -2.25
CA HIS A 77 2.10 -9.16 -1.48
C HIS A 77 1.73 -8.83 -0.03
N ILE A 78 0.62 -9.40 0.43
CA ILE A 78 0.09 -9.25 1.77
C ILE A 78 0.13 -10.64 2.40
N SER A 79 0.73 -10.76 3.57
CA SER A 79 0.82 -12.03 4.28
C SER A 79 -0.51 -12.33 4.99
N PRO A 80 -1.32 -13.31 4.53
CA PRO A 80 -2.54 -13.67 5.24
C PRO A 80 -2.24 -14.30 6.60
N LEU A 81 -1.06 -14.93 6.76
CA LEU A 81 -0.64 -15.50 8.04
C LEU A 81 -0.40 -14.44 9.11
N SER A 82 0.06 -13.23 8.72
CA SER A 82 0.32 -12.18 9.68
C SER A 82 -0.97 -11.73 10.40
N LEU A 83 -2.13 -11.84 9.73
CA LEU A 83 -3.42 -11.47 10.32
C LEU A 83 -3.76 -12.31 11.56
N PHE A 84 -3.34 -13.57 11.61
CA PHE A 84 -3.49 -14.41 12.81
C PHE A 84 -2.70 -13.88 14.01
N LEU A 85 -1.62 -13.13 13.75
CA LEU A 85 -0.80 -12.46 14.77
C LEU A 85 -1.32 -11.04 15.09
N LEU A 86 -2.52 -10.67 14.62
CA LEU A 86 -3.05 -9.30 14.65
C LEU A 86 -2.13 -8.29 13.94
N ARG A 87 -1.35 -8.71 12.94
CA ARG A 87 -0.48 -7.82 12.16
C ARG A 87 -0.82 -7.93 10.69
N LEU A 88 -0.77 -6.84 9.93
CA LEU A 88 -0.92 -6.88 8.48
C LEU A 88 0.42 -6.48 7.87
N GLN A 89 1.15 -7.48 7.38
CA GLN A 89 2.40 -7.26 6.66
C GLN A 89 2.08 -7.14 5.17
N THR A 90 2.48 -6.02 4.58
CA THR A 90 2.29 -5.74 3.16
C THR A 90 3.62 -5.34 2.53
N GLN A 91 3.86 -5.86 1.34
CA GLN A 91 4.97 -5.50 0.48
C GLN A 91 4.37 -4.99 -0.83
N ILE A 92 4.79 -3.80 -1.23
CA ILE A 92 4.32 -3.14 -2.43
C ILE A 92 5.55 -2.79 -3.25
N TYR A 93 5.48 -3.17 -4.52
CA TYR A 93 6.53 -2.92 -5.49
C TYR A 93 5.88 -2.30 -6.72
N THR A 94 6.37 -1.16 -7.18
CA THR A 94 5.97 -0.59 -8.46
C THR A 94 7.17 -0.10 -9.24
N GLU A 95 7.14 -0.34 -10.55
CA GLU A 95 8.24 -0.04 -11.44
C GLU A 95 7.71 0.51 -12.78
N ASN A 96 8.35 1.57 -13.24
CA ASN A 96 8.18 2.20 -14.54
C ASN A 96 9.57 2.63 -15.07
N ALA A 97 9.63 3.12 -16.30
CA ALA A 97 10.86 3.61 -16.92
C ALA A 97 11.57 4.68 -16.05
N ASP A 98 10.80 5.56 -15.42
CA ASP A 98 11.33 6.71 -14.67
C ASP A 98 11.11 6.61 -13.16
N SER A 99 10.50 5.53 -12.65
CA SER A 99 10.13 5.42 -11.23
C SER A 99 10.21 4.01 -10.69
N HIS A 100 10.72 3.86 -9.47
CA HIS A 100 10.79 2.58 -8.77
C HIS A 100 10.49 2.77 -7.29
N ILE A 101 9.43 2.13 -6.80
CA ILE A 101 9.00 2.22 -5.40
C ILE A 101 8.94 0.81 -4.81
N ASN A 102 9.63 0.61 -3.70
CA ASN A 102 9.60 -0.60 -2.90
C ASN A 102 9.32 -0.22 -1.45
N LEU A 103 8.19 -0.71 -0.95
CA LEU A 103 7.66 -0.37 0.36
C LEU A 103 7.24 -1.64 1.09
N ALA A 104 7.75 -1.81 2.30
CA ALA A 104 7.29 -2.84 3.23
C ALA A 104 6.63 -2.18 4.44
N LEU A 105 5.35 -2.43 4.66
CA LEU A 105 4.58 -1.93 5.80
C LEU A 105 4.16 -3.08 6.72
N THR A 106 4.17 -2.81 8.02
CA THR A 106 3.56 -3.65 9.04
C THR A 106 2.55 -2.82 9.82
N LEU A 107 1.27 -3.12 9.66
CA LEU A 107 0.20 -2.50 10.43
C LEU A 107 -0.14 -3.40 11.63
N SER A 108 -0.19 -2.85 12.82
CA SER A 108 -0.63 -3.52 14.05
C SER A 108 -1.69 -2.66 14.75
N PRO A 109 -2.41 -3.17 15.77
CA PRO A 109 -3.43 -2.39 16.44
C PRO A 109 -2.81 -1.17 17.12
N GLY A 110 -3.14 0.03 16.63
CA GLY A 110 -2.60 1.30 17.15
C GLY A 110 -1.20 1.67 16.68
N SER A 111 -0.54 0.85 15.85
CA SER A 111 0.79 1.18 15.31
C SER A 111 0.95 0.82 13.84
N LEU A 112 1.70 1.64 13.13
CA LEU A 112 2.12 1.40 11.76
C LEU A 112 3.64 1.51 11.74
N SER A 113 4.32 0.49 11.24
CA SER A 113 5.77 0.54 11.02
C SER A 113 6.14 0.21 9.59
N SER A 114 7.28 0.73 9.16
CA SER A 114 7.95 0.36 7.92
C SER A 114 9.43 0.21 8.19
N ASP A 115 9.96 -0.97 7.89
CA ASP A 115 11.38 -1.31 8.07
C ASP A 115 12.21 -1.00 6.82
N SER A 116 11.54 -0.78 5.69
CA SER A 116 12.18 -0.40 4.45
C SER A 116 11.22 0.31 3.53
N LEU A 117 11.54 1.57 3.23
CA LEU A 117 10.94 2.32 2.15
C LEU A 117 12.07 2.83 1.26
N LYS A 118 12.07 2.38 0.02
CA LYS A 118 12.95 2.89 -1.03
C LYS A 118 12.08 3.35 -2.18
N ALA A 119 12.14 4.62 -2.52
CA ALA A 119 11.43 5.16 -3.67
C ALA A 119 12.37 6.04 -4.48
N GLN A 120 12.34 5.84 -5.79
CA GLN A 120 12.90 6.73 -6.79
C GLN A 120 11.74 7.22 -7.62
N ILE A 121 11.47 8.52 -7.58
CA ILE A 121 10.37 9.12 -8.33
C ILE A 121 10.84 10.42 -9.00
N PRO A 122 10.33 10.75 -10.18
CA PRO A 122 10.58 12.04 -10.81
C PRO A 122 10.06 13.19 -9.94
N ALA A 123 10.86 14.24 -9.76
CA ALA A 123 10.49 15.41 -8.98
C ALA A 123 9.31 16.16 -9.58
N ASN A 124 9.07 16.02 -10.89
CA ASN A 124 7.93 16.62 -11.58
C ASN A 124 6.57 16.04 -11.12
N TRP A 125 6.54 14.87 -10.47
CA TRP A 125 5.32 14.31 -9.88
C TRP A 125 4.78 15.20 -8.75
N LEU A 126 5.65 15.91 -8.03
CA LEU A 126 5.26 16.85 -6.97
C LEU A 126 4.27 17.91 -7.48
N GLN A 127 4.39 18.33 -8.75
CA GLN A 127 3.51 19.33 -9.37
C GLN A 127 2.10 18.80 -9.64
N LYS A 128 1.96 17.48 -9.85
CA LYS A 128 0.67 16.84 -10.12
C LYS A 128 -0.09 16.52 -8.83
N ILE A 129 0.63 16.21 -7.75
CA ILE A 129 0.04 15.88 -6.44
C ILE A 129 -0.11 17.09 -5.52
N SER A 130 0.59 18.20 -5.80
CA SER A 130 0.56 19.42 -4.99
C SER A 130 0.41 20.65 -5.89
N THR A 131 -0.40 21.61 -5.45
CA THR A 131 -0.57 22.92 -6.11
C THR A 131 0.63 23.84 -5.86
N MET A 132 1.84 23.40 -6.23
CA MET A 132 3.05 24.20 -6.11
C MET A 132 3.14 25.20 -7.28
N PRO A 133 3.48 26.48 -7.03
CA PRO A 133 3.58 27.49 -8.08
C PRO A 133 4.85 27.40 -8.93
N PHE A 134 5.77 26.48 -8.62
CA PHE A 134 7.04 26.29 -9.31
C PHE A 134 7.13 24.89 -9.93
N LYS A 135 7.82 24.79 -11.08
CA LYS A 135 8.10 23.48 -11.69
C LYS A 135 9.39 22.90 -11.12
N THR A 136 9.36 21.63 -10.81
CA THR A 136 10.45 20.83 -10.28
C THR A 136 10.87 19.76 -11.29
N ASP A 137 12.17 19.55 -11.45
CA ASP A 137 12.73 18.48 -12.27
C ASP A 137 13.88 17.76 -11.55
N GLY A 138 14.28 16.60 -12.08
CA GLY A 138 15.28 15.70 -11.49
C GLY A 138 14.66 14.50 -10.76
N ASP A 139 15.48 13.74 -10.05
CA ASP A 139 15.10 12.48 -9.41
C ASP A 139 15.09 12.60 -7.89
N LEU A 140 13.96 12.24 -7.27
CA LEU A 140 13.82 12.14 -5.83
C LEU A 140 14.07 10.70 -5.39
N LEU A 141 15.13 10.52 -4.61
CA LEU A 141 15.53 9.27 -3.97
C LEU A 141 15.20 9.32 -2.48
N LEU A 142 14.16 8.60 -2.11
CA LEU A 142 13.70 8.41 -0.74
C LEU A 142 14.23 7.08 -0.24
N ARG A 143 14.95 7.09 0.90
CA ARG A 143 15.44 5.89 1.57
C ARG A 143 15.18 6.00 3.07
N PHE A 144 14.08 5.43 3.53
CA PHE A 144 13.79 5.31 4.95
C PHE A 144 14.09 3.90 5.45
N VAL A 145 14.88 3.85 6.50
CA VAL A 145 15.27 2.62 7.20
C VAL A 145 14.28 2.29 8.31
N LYS A 146 13.65 3.31 8.89
CA LYS A 146 12.64 3.11 9.92
C LYS A 146 11.62 4.22 9.88
N LEU A 147 10.35 3.83 9.81
CA LEU A 147 9.22 4.72 10.01
C LEU A 147 8.31 4.04 11.02
N GLU A 148 8.02 4.71 12.13
CA GLU A 148 7.06 4.25 13.12
C GLU A 148 6.06 5.36 13.41
N MET A 149 4.81 4.97 13.36
CA MET A 149 3.69 5.79 13.78
C MET A 149 2.92 5.05 14.85
N GLU A 150 2.60 5.75 15.94
CA GLU A 150 1.81 5.22 17.04
C GLU A 150 0.60 6.14 17.24
N SER A 151 -0.60 5.54 17.24
CA SER A 151 -1.88 6.27 17.35
C SER A 151 -2.00 7.45 16.37
N GLY A 152 -1.49 7.27 15.15
CA GLY A 152 -1.52 8.30 14.09
C GLY A 152 -0.46 9.40 14.20
N LYS A 153 0.41 9.38 15.22
CA LYS A 153 1.53 10.31 15.36
C LYS A 153 2.82 9.65 14.90
N LEU A 154 3.63 10.38 14.13
CA LEU A 154 4.97 9.94 13.76
C LEU A 154 5.87 9.99 15.00
N THR A 155 6.25 8.82 15.50
CA THR A 155 7.11 8.68 16.69
C THR A 155 8.57 8.54 16.28
N GLN A 156 8.84 7.87 15.16
CA GLN A 156 10.18 7.69 14.65
C GLN A 156 10.22 7.76 13.12
N LEU A 157 11.16 8.54 12.59
CA LEU A 157 11.50 8.56 11.17
C LEU A 157 13.03 8.58 11.08
N LYS A 158 13.60 7.57 10.43
CA LYS A 158 15.04 7.46 10.21
C LYS A 158 15.30 7.16 8.76
N GLY A 159 16.02 8.03 8.08
CA GLY A 159 16.28 7.88 6.66
C GLY A 159 16.90 9.09 6.00
N SER A 160 16.90 9.06 4.68
CA SER A 160 17.42 10.15 3.86
C SER A 160 16.54 10.37 2.65
N ILE A 161 16.45 11.63 2.27
CA ILE A 161 15.83 12.11 1.04
C ILE A 161 16.96 12.75 0.25
N ALA A 162 17.20 12.30 -0.97
CA ALA A 162 18.13 12.95 -1.89
C ALA A 162 17.36 13.40 -3.13
N TRP A 163 17.64 14.60 -3.61
CA TRP A 163 17.14 15.13 -4.87
C TRP A 163 18.34 15.29 -5.80
N GLN A 164 18.40 14.47 -6.84
CA GLN A 164 19.46 14.53 -7.84
C GLN A 164 19.03 15.37 -9.03
N ASN A 165 19.98 16.13 -9.59
CA ASN A 165 19.75 17.02 -10.73
C ASN A 165 18.54 17.94 -10.49
N ALA A 166 18.47 18.52 -9.30
CA ALA A 166 17.35 19.34 -8.87
C ALA A 166 17.28 20.63 -9.68
N ILE A 167 16.18 20.83 -10.40
CA ILE A 167 15.90 22.05 -11.15
C ILE A 167 14.61 22.63 -10.62
N VAL A 168 14.63 23.92 -10.27
CA VAL A 168 13.44 24.66 -9.87
C VAL A 168 13.23 25.83 -10.83
N ASN A 169 12.09 25.80 -11.52
CA ASN A 169 11.66 26.86 -12.42
C ASN A 169 10.60 27.69 -11.71
N SER A 170 10.98 28.89 -11.28
CA SER A 170 10.07 29.89 -10.73
C SER A 170 9.34 30.62 -11.86
N PRO A 171 8.03 30.88 -11.76
CA PRO A 171 7.31 31.70 -12.73
C PRO A 171 7.78 33.17 -12.74
N PHE A 172 8.60 33.58 -11.75
CA PHE A 172 9.10 34.94 -11.60
C PHE A 172 10.60 35.11 -11.90
N GLY A 173 11.29 34.09 -12.46
CA GLY A 173 12.73 34.16 -12.69
C GLY A 173 13.30 33.07 -13.62
N ALA A 174 14.61 33.12 -13.85
CA ALA A 174 15.33 32.12 -14.64
C ALA A 174 15.37 30.76 -13.90
N PRO A 175 15.45 29.63 -14.63
CA PRO A 175 15.69 28.30 -14.07
C PRO A 175 16.85 28.30 -13.09
N SER A 176 16.64 27.77 -11.90
CA SER A 176 17.70 27.60 -10.89
C SER A 176 18.04 26.12 -10.78
N GLU A 177 19.23 25.76 -11.27
CA GLU A 177 19.83 24.44 -11.05
C GLU A 177 20.39 24.40 -9.62
N LEU A 178 19.76 23.60 -8.76
CA LEU A 178 20.17 23.42 -7.36
C LEU A 178 21.20 22.29 -7.21
N GLY A 179 21.40 21.48 -8.25
CA GLY A 179 22.31 20.34 -8.22
C GLY A 179 21.79 19.19 -7.37
N ASN A 180 22.64 18.62 -6.51
CA ASN A 180 22.26 17.47 -5.67
C ASN A 180 22.00 17.93 -4.23
N LEU A 181 20.78 17.72 -3.75
CA LEU A 181 20.38 18.02 -2.37
C LEU A 181 20.20 16.72 -1.59
N GLN A 182 20.60 16.69 -0.32
CA GLN A 182 20.37 15.53 0.55
C GLN A 182 19.99 15.99 1.95
N ILE A 183 18.91 15.42 2.48
CA ILE A 183 18.40 15.64 3.83
C ILE A 183 18.40 14.29 4.53
N THR A 184 18.91 14.25 5.76
CA THR A 184 18.91 13.04 6.61
C THR A 184 18.10 13.34 7.87
N ALA A 185 17.23 12.41 8.24
CA ALA A 185 16.40 12.43 9.44
C ALA A 185 16.75 11.26 10.35
#